data_AF-A0A1B6HIU5-F1
#
_entry.id   AF-A0A1B6HIU5-F1
#
_cell.length_a   1.000
_cell.length_b   1.000
_cell.length_c   1.000
_cell.angle_alpha   90.00
_cell.angle_beta   90.00
_cell.angle_gamma   90.00
#
_symmetry.space_group_name_H-M   'P 1'
#
loop_
_entity.id
_entity.type
_entity.pdbx_description
1 polymer ?
#
loop_
_entity_poly.entity_id
_entity_poly.type
_entity_poly.pdbx_seq_one_letter_code
_entity_poly.pdbx_strand_id
1 'polypeptide(L)'
;GRLAGLFPDARDHIEVKHEETLDAWTQLLEKAEQRRDKLQQAEQLQTYFDQYRELIAWINEMIAKVTTPDLAQDVAGAEALISRHQEYYAEIDSRVDAFTAFYATGRQLIN
;
A
#
# COMPACT_ATOMS: atom_id res chain seq x y z
N GLY A 1 -36.81 36.53 22.76
CA GLY A 1 -37.99 36.01 23.50
C GLY A 1 -37.81 36.27 24.98
N ARG A 2 -38.91 36.39 25.75
CA ARG A 2 -38.98 36.89 27.14
C ARG A 2 -38.04 36.23 28.17
N LEU A 3 -37.38 35.11 27.82
CA LEU A 3 -36.38 34.40 28.62
C LEU A 3 -34.96 34.98 28.52
N ALA A 4 -34.61 35.66 27.42
CA ALA A 4 -33.29 36.29 27.26
C ALA A 4 -33.10 37.57 28.09
N GLY A 5 -34.17 38.08 28.72
CA GLY A 5 -34.14 39.26 29.58
C GLY A 5 -34.10 38.94 31.09
N LEU A 6 -34.23 37.67 31.48
CA LEU A 6 -34.33 37.26 32.89
C LEU A 6 -33.00 36.73 33.47
N PHE A 7 -32.05 36.32 32.63
CA PHE A 7 -30.74 35.82 33.05
C PHE A 7 -29.65 36.22 32.03
N PRO A 8 -29.13 37.45 32.12
CA PRO A 8 -28.08 37.95 31.21
C PRO A 8 -26.82 37.08 31.25
N ASP A 9 -26.37 36.72 32.46
CA ASP A 9 -25.19 35.87 32.66
C ASP A 9 -25.37 34.47 32.05
N ALA A 10 -26.58 33.91 32.10
CA ALA A 10 -26.85 32.59 31.53
C ALA A 10 -26.79 32.59 29.99
N ARG A 11 -27.11 33.72 29.35
CA ARG A 11 -26.99 33.86 27.89
C ARG A 11 -25.53 33.84 27.47
N ASP A 12 -24.69 34.63 28.13
CA ASP A 12 -23.26 34.70 27.83
C ASP A 12 -22.58 33.33 28.08
N HIS A 13 -22.95 32.65 29.16
CA HIS A 13 -22.48 31.28 29.42
C HIS A 13 -22.94 30.25 28.38
N ILE A 14 -24.18 30.35 27.88
CA ILE A 14 -24.68 29.46 26.82
C ILE A 14 -23.97 29.74 25.50
N GLU A 15 -23.71 31.01 25.18
CA GLU A 15 -23.02 31.42 23.94
C GLU A 15 -21.56 30.94 23.95
N VAL A 16 -20.84 31.12 25.07
CA VAL A 16 -19.49 30.57 25.26
C VAL A 16 -19.48 29.05 25.15
N LYS A 17 -20.42 28.34 25.78
CA LYS A 17 -20.50 26.86 25.69
C LYS A 17 -20.81 26.38 24.28
N HIS A 18 -21.62 27.13 23.54
CA HIS A 18 -21.92 26.84 22.15
C HIS A 18 -20.67 27.02 21.28
N GLU A 19 -19.92 28.11 21.45
CA GLU A 19 -18.65 28.34 20.75
C GLU A 19 -17.61 27.26 21.07
N GLU A 20 -17.43 26.90 22.35
CA GLU A 20 -16.55 25.80 22.77
C GLU A 20 -16.92 24.47 22.11
N THR A 21 -18.23 24.20 21.98
CA THR A 21 -18.72 22.97 21.34
C THR A 21 -18.42 22.96 19.84
N LEU A 22 -18.61 24.10 19.16
CA LEU A 22 -18.28 24.24 17.74
C LEU A 22 -16.78 24.11 17.46
N ASP A 23 -15.94 24.69 18.32
CA ASP A 23 -14.49 24.57 18.24
C ASP A 23 -14.04 23.12 18.44
N ALA A 24 -14.52 22.45 19.50
CA ALA A 24 -14.24 21.04 19.74
C ALA A 24 -14.70 20.13 18.58
N TRP A 25 -15.86 20.43 17.97
CA TRP A 25 -16.34 19.71 16.79
C TRP A 25 -15.42 19.89 15.59
N THR A 26 -14.97 21.12 15.33
CA THR A 26 -14.05 21.44 14.23
C THR A 26 -12.72 20.70 14.41
N GLN A 27 -12.13 20.77 15.61
CA GLN A 27 -10.89 20.06 15.93
C GLN A 27 -11.03 18.53 15.81
N LEU A 28 -12.20 17.98 16.16
CA LEU A 28 -12.47 16.55 16.00
C LEU A 28 -12.45 16.16 14.53
N LEU A 29 -13.11 16.93 13.66
CA LEU A 29 -13.14 16.68 12.23
C LEU A 29 -11.73 16.74 11.62
N GLU A 30 -10.95 17.76 11.97
CA GLU A 30 -9.55 17.89 11.52
C GLU A 30 -8.70 16.68 11.95
N LYS A 31 -8.81 16.25 13.22
CA LYS A 31 -8.09 15.08 13.72
C LYS A 31 -8.54 13.79 13.05
N ALA A 32 -9.84 13.65 12.76
CA ALA A 32 -10.37 12.49 12.06
C ALA A 32 -9.85 12.42 10.63
N GLU A 33 -9.79 13.55 9.91
CA GLU A 33 -9.23 13.64 8.57
C GLU A 33 -7.73 13.31 8.56
N GLN A 34 -6.95 13.91 9.45
CA GLN A 34 -5.52 13.60 9.59
C GLN A 34 -5.26 12.12 9.88
N ARG A 35 -6.12 11.49 10.71
CA ARG A 35 -6.03 10.07 10.99
C ARG A 35 -6.35 9.23 9.75
N ARG A 36 -7.38 9.62 8.98
CA ARG A 36 -7.75 8.95 7.73
C ARG A 36 -6.56 8.96 6.75
N ASP A 37 -5.92 10.12 6.57
CA ASP A 37 -4.79 10.25 5.66
C ASP A 37 -3.59 9.40 6.09
N LYS A 38 -3.27 9.37 7.39
CA LYS A 38 -2.21 8.52 7.93
C LYS A 38 -2.49 7.04 7.74
N LEU A 39 -3.74 6.61 7.92
CA LEU A 39 -4.13 5.21 7.71
C LEU A 39 -4.02 4.83 6.24
N GLN A 40 -4.45 5.71 5.33
CA GLN A 40 -4.33 5.49 3.89
C GLN A 40 -2.86 5.38 3.46
N GLN A 41 -1.98 6.24 3.98
CA GLN A 41 -0.54 6.14 3.73
C GLN A 41 0.06 4.83 4.27
N ALA A 42 -0.36 4.40 5.47
CA ALA A 42 0.10 3.14 6.06
C ALA A 42 -0.35 1.93 5.24
N GLU A 43 -1.59 1.92 4.76
CA GLU A 43 -2.13 0.89 3.87
C GLU A 43 -1.36 0.79 2.56
N GLN A 44 -1.07 1.93 1.92
CA GLN A 44 -0.27 1.97 0.69
C GLN A 44 1.15 1.44 0.93
N LEU A 45 1.77 1.83 2.04
CA LEU A 45 3.11 1.37 2.40
C LEU A 45 3.14 -0.14 2.68
N GLN A 46 2.12 -0.66 3.38
CA GLN A 46 1.99 -2.09 3.62
C GLN A 46 1.84 -2.86 2.30
N THR A 47 0.96 -2.38 1.40
CA THR A 47 0.77 -2.98 0.07
C THR A 47 2.09 -3.05 -0.71
N TYR A 48 2.88 -1.98 -0.69
CA TYR A 48 4.20 -1.95 -1.32
C TYR A 48 5.16 -2.98 -0.72
N PHE A 49 5.22 -3.10 0.62
CA PHE A 49 6.10 -4.08 1.27
C PHE A 49 5.67 -5.52 1.02
N ASP A 50 4.37 -5.79 0.92
CA ASP A 50 3.86 -7.12 0.61
C ASP A 50 4.22 -7.50 -0.85
N GLN A 51 4.02 -6.59 -1.81
CA GLN A 51 4.47 -6.76 -3.20
C GLN A 51 5.99 -6.99 -3.29
N TYR A 52 6.79 -6.21 -2.56
CA TYR A 52 8.24 -6.37 -2.50
C TYR A 52 8.64 -7.77 -2.03
N ARG A 53 8.04 -8.25 -0.93
CA ARG A 53 8.35 -9.56 -0.36
C ARG A 53 8.01 -10.69 -1.32
N GLU A 54 6.85 -10.63 -1.97
CA GLU A 54 6.44 -11.61 -2.96
C GLU A 54 7.43 -11.65 -4.13
N LEU A 55 7.75 -10.49 -4.72
CA LEU A 55 8.66 -10.42 -5.87
C LEU A 55 10.07 -10.90 -5.53
N ILE A 56 10.60 -10.55 -4.36
CA ILE A 56 11.94 -11.02 -3.93
C ILE A 56 11.95 -12.53 -3.72
N ALA A 57 10.91 -13.10 -3.09
CA ALA A 57 10.80 -14.54 -2.93
C ALA A 57 10.80 -15.25 -4.29
N TRP A 58 9.97 -14.78 -5.22
CA TRP A 58 9.89 -15.34 -6.57
C TRP A 58 11.21 -15.19 -7.35
N ILE A 59 11.89 -14.03 -7.27
CA ILE A 59 13.20 -13.83 -7.89
C ILE A 59 14.20 -14.88 -7.39
N ASN A 60 14.25 -15.11 -6.08
CA ASN A 60 15.18 -16.08 -5.50
C ASN A 60 14.87 -17.50 -5.95
N GLU A 61 13.59 -17.88 -6.04
CA GLU A 61 13.17 -19.17 -6.59
C GLU A 61 13.58 -19.33 -8.06
N MET A 62 13.36 -18.30 -8.88
CA MET A 62 13.71 -18.32 -10.30
C MET A 62 15.23 -18.41 -10.49
N ILE A 63 16.02 -17.66 -9.71
CA ILE A 63 17.48 -17.75 -9.71
C ILE A 63 17.89 -19.20 -9.40
N ALA A 64 17.36 -19.80 -8.34
CA ALA A 64 17.71 -21.18 -7.97
C ALA A 64 17.37 -22.19 -9.09
N LYS A 65 16.21 -22.06 -9.72
CA LYS A 65 15.80 -22.89 -10.87
C LYS A 65 16.77 -22.77 -12.05
N VAL A 66 17.16 -21.54 -12.40
CA VAL A 66 18.00 -21.24 -13.57
C VAL A 66 19.48 -21.58 -13.33
N THR A 67 19.98 -21.42 -12.10
CA THR A 67 21.39 -21.70 -11.78
C THR A 67 21.67 -23.16 -11.45
N THR A 68 20.65 -24.03 -11.47
CA THR A 68 20.83 -25.46 -11.20
C THR A 68 21.75 -26.05 -12.28
N PRO A 69 22.96 -26.53 -11.92
CA PRO A 69 23.88 -27.10 -12.89
C PRO A 69 23.36 -28.46 -13.36
N ASP A 70 23.08 -28.57 -14.65
CA ASP A 70 22.69 -29.81 -15.31
C ASP A 70 23.42 -29.95 -16.64
N LEU A 71 23.87 -31.16 -16.96
CA LEU A 71 24.62 -31.46 -18.17
C LEU A 71 24.00 -32.66 -18.87
N ALA A 72 23.47 -32.43 -20.07
CA ALA A 72 22.92 -33.49 -20.90
C ALA A 72 24.00 -34.50 -21.32
N GLN A 73 23.64 -35.78 -21.27
CA GLN A 73 24.49 -36.90 -21.71
C GLN A 73 24.23 -37.30 -23.16
N ASP A 74 23.12 -36.84 -23.74
CA ASP A 74 22.69 -37.13 -25.09
C ASP A 74 21.86 -35.97 -25.69
N VAL A 75 21.49 -36.11 -26.96
CA VAL A 75 20.72 -35.09 -27.70
C VAL A 75 19.34 -34.86 -27.09
N ALA A 76 18.65 -35.94 -26.68
CA ALA A 76 17.31 -35.84 -26.09
C ALA A 76 17.33 -35.07 -24.76
N GLY A 77 18.33 -35.30 -23.92
CA GLY A 77 18.56 -34.55 -22.70
C GLY A 77 18.88 -33.08 -22.98
N ALA A 78 19.64 -32.79 -24.03
CA ALA A 78 19.95 -31.40 -24.43
C ALA A 78 18.68 -30.67 -24.91
N GLU A 79 17.83 -31.33 -25.71
CA GLU A 79 16.54 -30.79 -26.15
C GLU A 79 15.61 -30.53 -24.96
N ALA A 80 15.56 -31.44 -23.98
CA ALA A 80 14.79 -31.24 -22.75
C ALA A 80 15.27 -30.03 -21.94
N LEU A 81 16.59 -29.84 -21.82
CA LEU A 81 17.16 -28.65 -21.15
C LEU A 81 16.77 -27.35 -21.87
N ILE A 82 16.77 -27.34 -23.20
CA ILE A 82 16.34 -26.18 -23.99
C ILE A 82 14.86 -25.88 -23.77
N SER A 83 14.00 -26.90 -23.82
CA SER A 83 12.55 -26.74 -23.56
C SER A 83 12.31 -26.14 -22.18
N ARG A 84 12.96 -26.68 -21.15
CA ARG A 84 12.87 -26.17 -19.77
C ARG A 84 13.37 -24.73 -19.65
N HIS A 85 14.44 -24.37 -20.38
CA HIS A 85 14.91 -22.98 -20.40
C HIS A 85 13.90 -22.02 -21.02
N GLN A 86 13.21 -22.44 -22.09
CA GLN A 86 12.14 -21.65 -22.71
C GLN A 86 10.94 -21.47 -21.77
N GLU A 87 10.59 -22.50 -21.00
CA GLU A 87 9.55 -22.41 -19.96
C GLU A 87 9.91 -21.38 -18.89
N TYR A 88 11.17 -21.34 -18.43
CA TYR A 88 11.63 -20.32 -17.48
C TYR A 88 11.57 -18.91 -18.05
N TYR A 89 11.92 -18.74 -19.32
CA TYR A 89 11.79 -17.45 -20.00
C TYR A 89 10.34 -16.98 -20.04
N ALA A 90 9.41 -17.86 -20.42
CA ALA A 90 7.98 -17.55 -20.41
C ALA A 90 7.45 -17.24 -19.00
N GLU A 91 7.92 -17.95 -17.97
CA GLU A 91 7.56 -17.65 -16.57
C GLU A 91 8.04 -16.25 -16.17
N ILE A 92 9.27 -15.87 -16.54
CA ILE A 92 9.82 -14.54 -16.29
C ILE A 92 9.03 -13.45 -17.00
N ASP A 93 8.74 -13.64 -18.29
CA ASP A 93 7.97 -12.68 -19.09
C ASP A 93 6.56 -12.46 -18.52
N SER A 94 5.93 -13.52 -17.99
CA SER A 94 4.60 -13.41 -17.35
C SER A 94 4.59 -12.52 -16.09
N ARG A 95 5.75 -12.23 -15.49
CA ARG A 95 5.87 -11.39 -14.29
C ARG A 95 6.14 -9.92 -14.56
N VAL A 96 6.34 -9.52 -15.83
CA VAL A 96 6.62 -8.12 -16.20
C VAL A 96 5.57 -7.14 -15.68
N ASP A 97 4.29 -7.51 -15.74
CA ASP A 97 3.20 -6.65 -15.26
C ASP A 97 3.24 -6.44 -13.74
N ALA A 98 3.62 -7.48 -12.99
CA ALA A 98 3.76 -7.39 -11.53
C ALA A 98 4.90 -6.45 -11.13
N PHE A 99 6.04 -6.50 -11.83
CA PHE A 99 7.15 -5.54 -11.62
C PHE A 99 6.75 -4.12 -12.01
N THR A 100 6.00 -3.96 -13.10
CA THR A 100 5.50 -2.66 -13.54
C THR A 100 4.57 -2.05 -12.50
N ALA A 101 3.63 -2.85 -11.96
CA ALA A 101 2.74 -2.43 -10.90
C ALA A 101 3.52 -2.06 -9.62
N PHE A 102 4.48 -2.88 -9.20
CA PHE A 102 5.33 -2.59 -8.05
C PHE A 102 6.09 -1.26 -8.19
N TYR A 103 6.66 -1.00 -9.37
CA TYR A 103 7.36 0.27 -9.66
C TYR A 103 6.39 1.46 -9.60
N ALA A 104 5.19 1.32 -10.15
CA ALA A 104 4.17 2.36 -10.09
C ALA A 104 3.74 2.67 -8.64
N THR A 105 3.48 1.64 -7.83
CA THR A 105 3.18 1.79 -6.39
C THR A 105 4.32 2.52 -5.67
N GLY A 106 5.57 2.09 -5.91
CA GLY A 106 6.74 2.73 -5.30
C GLY A 106 6.89 4.20 -5.69
N ARG A 107 6.55 4.56 -6.93
CA ARG A 107 6.61 5.95 -7.40
C ARG A 107 5.54 6.82 -6.75
N GLN A 108 4.36 6.28 -6.47
CA GLN A 108 3.28 6.97 -5.76
C GLN A 108 3.62 7.27 -4.30
N LEU A 109 4.52 6.49 -3.68
CA LEU A 109 4.94 6.72 -2.30
C LEU A 109 5.99 7.85 -2.15
N ILE A 110 6.68 8.21 -3.24
CA ILE A 110 7.74 9.24 -3.23
C ILE A 110 7.17 10.64 -3.54
N ASN A 111 6.09 10.70 -4.32
CA ASN A 111 5.43 11.93 -4.75
C ASN A 111 4.30 12.31 -3.80
#